data_AF-X1UUD4-F1
#
_entry.id   AF-X1UUD4-F1
#
_cell.length_a   1.000
_cell.length_b   1.000
_cell.length_c   1.000
_cell.angle_alpha   90.00
_cell.angle_beta   90.00
_cell.angle_gamma   90.00
#
_symmetry.space_group_name_H-M   'P 1'
#
loop_
_entity.id
_entity.type
_entity.pdbx_description
1 polymer ?
#
loop_
_entity_poly.entity_id
_entity_poly.type
_entity_poly.pdbx_seq_one_letter_code
_entity_poly.pdbx_strand_id
1 'polypeptide(L)'
;RYYENVGTRTKPVLMERPFPREGGGAFAGNHAHPRAADWDNDGDLDLIVSARANIYLYQNIGSKTSPKFSIDDNPLPSQWGVASVGFWNTFLDWNNDGLVDVFDNYKISLNTGSSISTIPG
;
A
#
# COMPACT_ATOMS: atom_id res chain seq x y z
N ARG A 1 3.78 -2.68 14.32
CA ARG A 1 3.03 -1.92 15.35
C ARG A 1 2.57 -0.62 14.71
N TYR A 2 1.53 0.03 15.21
CA TYR A 2 1.13 1.37 14.76
C TYR A 2 0.86 2.28 15.97
N TYR A 3 0.80 3.58 15.74
CA TYR A 3 0.49 4.56 16.78
C TYR A 3 -0.87 5.18 16.49
N GLU A 4 -1.83 4.88 17.36
CA GLU A 4 -3.19 5.41 17.30
C GLU A 4 -3.26 6.74 18.04
N ASN A 5 -3.79 7.79 17.42
CA ASN A 5 -4.12 9.01 18.17
C ASN A 5 -5.42 8.80 18.95
N VAL A 6 -5.30 8.49 20.25
CA VAL A 6 -6.43 8.34 21.18
C VAL A 6 -6.81 9.66 21.89
N GLY A 7 -6.10 10.75 21.56
CA GLY A 7 -6.38 12.10 22.05
C GLY A 7 -7.34 12.86 21.14
N THR A 8 -7.15 14.18 21.05
CA THR A 8 -7.90 15.02 20.11
C THR A 8 -6.99 15.54 18.99
N ARG A 9 -7.57 16.19 17.99
CA ARG A 9 -6.81 16.85 16.92
C ARG A 9 -5.86 17.93 17.44
N THR A 10 -6.21 18.62 18.53
CA THR A 10 -5.41 19.72 19.11
C THR A 10 -4.58 19.31 20.33
N LYS A 11 -4.83 18.12 20.88
CA LYS A 11 -4.05 17.52 21.97
C LYS A 11 -3.87 16.03 21.67
N PRO A 12 -2.98 15.67 20.73
CA PRO A 12 -2.80 14.29 20.33
C PRO A 12 -2.16 13.47 21.44
N VAL A 13 -2.60 12.23 21.58
CA VAL A 13 -1.99 11.23 22.47
C VAL A 13 -1.79 9.98 21.65
N LEU A 14 -0.53 9.66 21.33
CA LEU A 14 -0.19 8.50 20.54
C LEU A 14 -0.07 7.27 21.45
N MET A 15 -0.91 6.28 21.21
CA MET A 15 -0.86 5.00 21.89
C MET A 15 -0.34 3.93 20.93
N GLU A 16 0.67 3.20 21.37
CA GLU A 16 1.19 2.07 20.60
C GLU A 16 0.18 0.91 20.59
N ARG A 17 -0.07 0.38 19.39
CA ARG A 17 -0.97 -0.74 19.14
C ARG A 17 -0.26 -1.83 18.33
N PRO A 18 -0.64 -3.11 18.51
CA PRO A 18 -0.23 -4.14 17.57
C PRO A 18 -0.76 -3.79 16.18
N PHE A 19 0.03 -4.08 15.14
CA PHE A 19 -0.44 -3.88 13.77
C PHE A 19 -1.53 -4.92 13.47
N PRO A 20 -2.75 -4.52 13.04
CA PRO A 20 -3.89 -5.42 12.92
C PRO A 20 -3.80 -6.21 11.62
N ARG A 21 -2.86 -7.15 11.58
CA ARG A 21 -2.63 -8.04 10.46
C ARG A 21 -3.37 -9.35 10.66
N GLU A 22 -3.89 -9.89 9.56
CA GLU A 22 -4.39 -11.26 9.48
C GLU A 22 -3.47 -12.14 8.61
N GLY A 23 -3.40 -13.44 8.91
CA GLY A 23 -2.65 -14.42 8.12
C GLY A 23 -1.12 -14.43 8.26
N GLY A 24 -0.50 -15.46 7.67
CA GLY A 24 0.94 -15.57 7.41
C GLY A 24 1.32 -14.89 6.09
N GLY A 25 2.60 -14.65 5.84
CA GLY A 25 3.05 -14.00 4.59
C GLY A 25 4.19 -12.97 4.72
N ALA A 26 4.81 -12.63 3.59
CA ALA A 26 6.09 -11.94 3.49
C ALA A 26 6.06 -10.50 4.07
N PHE A 27 6.76 -10.27 5.17
CA PHE A 27 6.97 -8.90 5.64
C PHE A 27 7.87 -8.14 4.67
N ALA A 28 7.55 -6.87 4.42
CA ALA A 28 8.35 -5.99 3.57
C ALA A 28 9.82 -5.82 4.07
N GLY A 29 10.13 -6.27 5.28
CA GLY A 29 11.49 -6.34 5.80
C GLY A 29 12.07 -4.97 6.12
N ASN A 30 13.41 -4.87 6.09
CA ASN A 30 14.10 -3.62 6.41
C ASN A 30 13.85 -2.55 5.32
N HIS A 31 13.69 -1.29 5.76
CA HIS A 31 13.37 -0.12 4.92
C HIS A 31 11.95 -0.14 4.32
N ALA A 32 10.97 -0.66 5.07
CA ALA A 32 9.56 -0.59 4.70
C ALA A 32 9.01 0.83 4.88
N HIS A 33 8.46 1.39 3.81
CA HIS A 33 7.87 2.73 3.77
C HIS A 33 6.37 2.59 3.47
N PRO A 34 5.51 2.46 4.49
CA PRO A 34 4.07 2.32 4.30
C PRO A 34 3.42 3.65 3.92
N ARG A 35 2.50 3.62 2.97
CA ARG A 35 1.59 4.72 2.64
C ARG A 35 0.17 4.20 2.56
N ALA A 36 -0.80 5.05 2.92
CA ALA A 36 -2.21 4.70 2.86
C ALA A 36 -2.84 5.24 1.57
N ALA A 37 -3.61 4.41 0.88
CA ALA A 37 -4.40 4.75 -0.30
C ALA A 37 -5.59 3.77 -0.40
N ASP A 38 -6.68 4.20 -1.00
CA ASP A 38 -7.83 3.35 -1.34
C ASP A 38 -7.50 2.63 -2.65
N TRP A 39 -6.92 1.44 -2.56
CA TRP A 39 -6.29 0.77 -3.71
C TRP A 39 -7.33 0.10 -4.61
N ASP A 40 -8.37 -0.49 -4.02
CA ASP A 40 -9.43 -1.19 -4.72
C ASP A 40 -10.72 -0.35 -4.89
N ASN A 41 -10.68 0.92 -4.45
CA ASN A 41 -11.76 1.89 -4.56
C ASN A 41 -13.03 1.47 -3.81
N ASP A 42 -12.86 0.75 -2.69
CA ASP A 42 -13.95 0.35 -1.79
C ASP A 42 -14.24 1.37 -0.68
N GLY A 43 -13.39 2.40 -0.56
CA GLY A 43 -13.49 3.48 0.40
C GLY A 43 -12.69 3.25 1.69
N ASP A 44 -12.18 2.04 1.93
CA ASP A 44 -11.30 1.72 3.03
C ASP A 44 -9.84 1.98 2.63
N LEU A 45 -9.02 2.44 3.59
CA LEU A 45 -7.60 2.69 3.29
C LEU A 45 -6.80 1.40 3.39
N ASP A 46 -6.18 1.00 2.30
CA ASP A 46 -5.15 -0.02 2.21
C ASP A 46 -3.77 0.55 2.57
N LEU A 47 -2.77 -0.33 2.72
CA LEU A 47 -1.38 0.09 2.82
C LEU A 47 -0.55 -0.44 1.66
N ILE A 48 0.08 0.48 0.96
CA ILE A 48 1.07 0.20 -0.07
C ILE A 48 2.44 0.42 0.57
N VAL A 49 3.24 -0.64 0.63
CA VAL A 49 4.51 -0.64 1.36
C VAL A 49 5.63 -0.90 0.38
N SER A 50 6.41 0.12 0.05
CA SER A 50 7.65 -0.08 -0.69
C SER A 50 8.76 -0.55 0.25
N ALA A 51 9.49 -1.58 -0.15
CA ALA A 51 10.73 -1.95 0.51
C ALA A 51 11.74 -2.54 -0.47
N ARG A 52 12.96 -2.00 -0.44
CA ARG A 52 14.03 -2.30 -1.41
C ARG A 52 13.54 -2.07 -2.86
N ALA A 53 13.34 -3.13 -3.62
CA ALA A 53 12.92 -3.09 -5.02
C ALA A 53 11.50 -3.66 -5.23
N ASN A 54 10.74 -3.85 -4.15
CA ASN A 54 9.40 -4.43 -4.17
C ASN A 54 8.38 -3.47 -3.59
N ILE A 55 7.13 -3.62 -4.02
CA ILE A 55 5.97 -3.00 -3.38
C ILE A 55 5.07 -4.13 -2.89
N TYR A 56 4.60 -4.01 -1.66
CA TYR A 56 3.70 -4.97 -1.02
C TYR A 56 2.37 -4.28 -0.79
N LEU A 57 1.28 -4.93 -1.18
CA LEU A 57 -0.05 -4.48 -0.83
C LEU A 57 -0.53 -5.21 0.43
N TYR A 58 -0.99 -4.40 1.38
CA TYR A 58 -1.71 -4.83 2.56
C TYR A 58 -3.13 -4.31 2.38
N GLN A 59 -4.02 -5.17 1.89
CA GLN A 59 -5.42 -4.82 1.66
C GLN A 59 -6.15 -4.79 3.00
N ASN A 60 -6.93 -3.75 3.24
CA ASN A 60 -7.81 -3.65 4.38
C ASN A 60 -9.09 -4.44 4.13
N ILE A 61 -9.10 -5.70 4.56
CA ILE A 61 -10.29 -6.57 4.52
C ILE A 61 -11.27 -6.32 5.68
N GLY A 62 -11.07 -5.23 6.43
CA GLY A 62 -11.84 -4.85 7.61
C GLY A 62 -12.84 -3.74 7.33
N SER A 63 -12.66 -2.60 7.99
CA SER A 63 -13.43 -1.37 7.75
C SER A 63 -12.60 -0.14 8.08
N LYS A 64 -13.05 1.06 7.69
CA LYS A 64 -12.42 2.36 8.09
C LYS A 64 -12.13 2.47 9.58
N THR A 65 -13.00 1.94 10.43
CA THR A 65 -12.92 2.10 11.90
C THR A 65 -12.36 0.89 12.62
N SER A 66 -12.25 -0.25 11.92
CA SER A 66 -11.67 -1.48 12.45
C SER A 66 -10.84 -2.17 11.37
N PRO A 67 -9.72 -1.56 10.95
CA PRO A 67 -8.93 -2.06 9.83
C PRO A 67 -8.32 -3.42 10.16
N LYS A 68 -8.28 -4.30 9.16
CA LYS A 68 -7.63 -5.60 9.22
C LYS A 68 -6.88 -5.81 7.93
N PHE A 69 -5.57 -5.94 8.02
CA PHE A 69 -4.72 -6.02 6.84
C PHE A 69 -4.39 -7.45 6.48
N SER A 70 -4.86 -7.90 5.33
CA SER A 70 -4.38 -9.10 4.65
C SER A 70 -3.24 -8.72 3.72
N ILE A 71 -2.23 -9.57 3.62
CA ILE A 71 -1.09 -9.35 2.72
C ILE A 71 -1.11 -10.39 1.61
N ASP A 72 -0.92 -9.93 0.37
CA ASP A 72 -0.60 -10.83 -0.73
C ASP A 72 0.89 -11.19 -0.65
N ASP A 73 1.21 -12.48 -0.69
CA ASP A 73 2.59 -12.97 -0.74
C ASP A 73 3.29 -12.60 -2.06
N ASN A 74 2.52 -12.18 -3.05
CA ASN A 74 3.01 -11.65 -4.30
C ASN A 74 3.13 -10.12 -4.23
N PRO A 75 4.34 -9.55 -4.26
CA PRO A 75 4.49 -8.10 -4.30
C PRO A 75 3.80 -7.52 -5.54
N LEU A 76 2.94 -6.52 -5.33
CA LEU A 76 2.39 -5.72 -6.41
C LEU A 76 3.49 -4.90 -7.09
N PRO A 77 3.38 -4.65 -8.39
CA PRO A 77 3.04 -5.62 -9.40
C PRO A 77 4.27 -5.94 -10.25
N SER A 78 4.36 -7.21 -10.66
CA SER A 78 5.19 -7.65 -11.80
C SER A 78 4.96 -6.81 -13.07
N GLN A 79 3.83 -6.09 -13.16
CA GLN A 79 3.40 -5.25 -14.29
C GLN A 79 4.07 -3.86 -14.37
N TRP A 80 4.71 -3.36 -13.30
CA TRP A 80 5.38 -2.04 -13.33
C TRP A 80 6.86 -2.11 -13.72
N GLY A 81 7.29 -3.28 -14.21
CA GLY A 81 8.71 -3.61 -14.29
C GLY A 81 9.32 -3.60 -12.90
N VAL A 82 10.61 -3.87 -12.78
CA VAL A 82 11.32 -3.67 -11.53
C VAL A 82 11.39 -2.16 -11.28
N ALA A 83 10.32 -1.59 -10.74
CA ALA A 83 10.34 -0.24 -10.26
C ALA A 83 11.31 -0.27 -9.08
N SER A 84 12.52 0.24 -9.30
CA SER A 84 13.35 0.73 -8.22
C SER A 84 12.62 1.93 -7.61
N VAL A 85 11.51 1.68 -6.92
CA VAL A 85 10.78 2.70 -6.19
C VAL A 85 11.71 3.20 -5.11
N GLY A 86 12.25 4.39 -5.33
CA GLY A 86 13.10 5.04 -4.36
C GLY A 86 12.35 5.32 -3.05
N PHE A 87 13.08 5.80 -2.05
CA PHE A 87 12.53 6.15 -0.74
C PHE A 87 11.47 7.28 -0.77
N TRP A 88 11.29 7.95 -1.92
CA TRP A 88 10.44 9.12 -2.14
C TRP A 88 9.31 8.86 -3.14
N ASN A 89 8.71 7.67 -3.12
CA ASN A 89 7.49 7.43 -3.86
C ASN A 89 6.28 8.12 -3.20
N THR A 90 5.23 8.42 -3.96
CA THR A 90 3.87 8.62 -3.43
C THR A 90 2.87 7.88 -4.32
N PHE A 91 1.74 7.50 -3.74
CA PHE A 91 0.69 6.75 -4.40
C PHE A 91 -0.58 7.59 -4.38
N LEU A 92 -1.15 7.88 -5.55
CA LEU A 92 -2.38 8.65 -5.71
C LEU A 92 -2.97 8.42 -7.11
N ASP A 93 -4.27 8.57 -7.27
CA ASP A 93 -4.93 8.60 -8.58
C ASP A 93 -4.62 9.93 -9.28
N TRP A 94 -3.63 9.95 -10.18
CA TRP A 94 -3.10 11.19 -10.76
C TRP A 94 -3.95 11.68 -11.94
N ASN A 95 -4.49 10.75 -12.73
CA ASN A 95 -5.26 11.05 -13.93
C ASN A 95 -6.79 10.97 -13.70
N ASN A 96 -7.22 10.68 -12.47
CA ASN A 96 -8.62 10.52 -12.07
C ASN A 96 -9.34 9.39 -12.84
N ASP A 97 -8.63 8.27 -13.06
CA ASP A 97 -9.18 7.07 -13.70
C ASP A 97 -9.67 6.01 -12.70
N GLY A 98 -9.54 6.29 -11.40
CA GLY A 98 -9.93 5.40 -10.32
C GLY A 98 -8.90 4.33 -9.98
N LEU A 99 -7.70 4.38 -10.58
CA LEU A 99 -6.58 3.50 -10.26
C LEU A 99 -5.46 4.29 -9.60
N VAL A 100 -4.87 3.72 -8.55
CA VAL A 100 -3.75 4.37 -7.85
C VAL A 100 -2.47 4.30 -8.70
N ASP A 101 -1.91 5.46 -9.03
CA ASP A 101 -0.65 5.62 -9.76
C ASP A 101 0.55 5.77 -8.83
N VAL A 102 1.76 5.60 -9.37
CA VAL A 102 3.02 5.80 -8.64
C VAL A 102 3.74 7.04 -9.13
N PHE A 103 4.02 7.95 -8.21
CA PHE A 103 4.93 9.06 -8.43
C PHE A 103 6.26 8.75 -7.75
N ASP A 104 7.36 8.68 -8.51
CA ASP A 104 8.71 8.49 -7.98
C ASP A 104 9.64 9.59 -8.51
N ASN A 105 10.15 10.43 -7.60
CA ASN A 105 10.98 11.60 -7.90
C ASN A 105 10.33 12.57 -8.91
N TYR A 106 10.59 12.39 -10.20
CA TYR A 106 10.06 13.21 -11.31
C TYR A 106 9.36 12.37 -12.37
N LYS A 107 9.04 11.11 -12.07
CA LYS A 107 8.37 10.17 -12.97
C LYS A 107 7.02 9.78 -12.39
N ILE A 108 5.99 9.83 -13.24
CA ILE A 108 4.70 9.21 -12.99
C ILE A 108 4.66 7.88 -13.74
N SER A 109 4.26 6.82 -13.06
CA SER A 109 3.96 5.51 -13.65
C SER A 109 2.47 5.26 -13.49
N LEU A 110 1.77 5.26 -14.61
CA LEU A 110 0.32 5.07 -14.63
C LEU A 110 -0.04 3.60 -14.38
N ASN A 111 -1.03 3.37 -13.53
CA ASN A 111 -1.68 2.09 -13.35
C ASN A 111 -2.77 1.93 -14.40
N THR A 112 -2.60 1.05 -15.37
CA THR A 112 -3.57 0.86 -16.46
C THR A 112 -4.51 -0.33 -16.24
N GLY A 113 -4.57 -0.87 -15.02
CA GLY A 113 -5.50 -1.94 -14.63
C GLY A 113 -5.33 -3.26 -15.40
N SER A 114 -4.25 -3.39 -16.17
CA SER A 114 -4.08 -4.50 -17.11
C SER A 114 -3.33 -5.65 -16.47
N SER A 115 -4.06 -6.64 -15.96
CA SER A 115 -3.51 -7.96 -15.74
C SER A 115 -3.08 -8.54 -17.09
N ILE A 116 -1.77 -8.69 -17.32
CA ILE A 116 -1.32 -9.62 -18.36
C ILE A 116 -1.72 -11.03 -17.89
N SER A 117 -2.79 -11.56 -18.48
CA SER A 117 -3.00 -13.00 -18.57
C SER A 117 -1.98 -13.53 -19.59
N THR A 118 -0.77 -13.87 -19.15
CA THR A 118 0.08 -14.78 -19.94
C THR A 118 0.47 -15.96 -19.08
N ILE A 119 -0.29 -17.04 -19.22
CA ILE A 119 0.34 -18.34 -19.43
C ILE A 119 0.03 -18.70 -20.89
N PRO A 120 0.98 -18.61 -21.82
CA PRO A 120 0.92 -19.40 -23.03
C PRO A 120 1.04 -20.87 -22.61
N GLY A 121 0.12 -21.70 -23.10
CA GLY A 121 0.33 -23.15 -23.10
C GLY A 121 1.52 -23.57 -23.94
#